data_AF-A0A238UBM3-F1
#
_entry.id   AF-A0A238UBM3-F1
#
_cell.length_a   1.000
_cell.length_b   1.000
_cell.length_c   1.000
_cell.angle_alpha   90.00
_cell.angle_beta   90.00
_cell.angle_gamma   90.00
#
_symmetry.space_group_name_H-M   'P 1'
#
loop_
_entity.id
_entity.type
_entity.pdbx_description
1 polymer ?
#
loop_
_entity_poly.entity_id
_entity_poly.type
_entity_poly.pdbx_seq_one_letter_code
_entity_poly.pdbx_strand_id
1 'polypeptide(L)'
;MTIEELKKVLREGSDKDKHKVISNVKKELLNQEIFNVLIELLEDSKYLNRFFAIYHLIDKFSDFLKNSNESIVNNVFNLLFDDFYPVVDRANWALSIIGDKALDKLTKEYYIATDENKTRIIIAVGRGNFSHRSKDRLHILLDGIKSENKQLRFNSMREIIANTQQKSINEWDSISDTSIDLDEIHMKILLIAKEFTNSEDDYVKNFSSEYLSRVGN
;
A
#
# COMPACT_ATOMS: atom_id res chain seq x y z
N MET A 1 13.13 2.24 -32.55
CA MET A 1 13.52 1.44 -31.38
C MET A 1 12.83 0.09 -31.49
N THR A 2 13.60 -0.99 -31.44
CA THR A 2 13.09 -2.37 -31.38
C THR A 2 12.82 -2.77 -29.92
N ILE A 3 12.14 -3.89 -29.70
CA ILE A 3 11.90 -4.40 -28.35
C ILE A 3 13.21 -4.75 -27.62
N GLU A 4 14.18 -5.32 -28.34
CA GLU A 4 15.49 -5.68 -27.78
C GLU A 4 16.32 -4.44 -27.40
N GLU A 5 16.27 -3.39 -28.21
CA GLU A 5 16.88 -2.10 -27.87
C GLU A 5 16.25 -1.51 -26.60
N LEU A 6 14.92 -1.58 -26.47
CA LEU A 6 14.22 -1.08 -25.29
C LEU A 6 14.62 -1.88 -24.04
N LYS A 7 14.56 -3.21 -24.08
CA LYS A 7 14.98 -4.08 -22.96
C LYS A 7 16.41 -3.76 -22.52
N LYS A 8 17.32 -3.60 -23.47
CA LYS A 8 18.72 -3.26 -23.19
C LYS A 8 18.83 -1.93 -22.44
N VAL A 9 18.15 -0.88 -22.91
CA VAL A 9 18.17 0.42 -22.22
C VAL A 9 17.56 0.33 -20.83
N LEU A 10 16.45 -0.40 -20.65
CA LEU A 10 15.81 -0.56 -19.34
C LEU A 10 16.72 -1.25 -18.31
N ARG A 11 17.51 -2.24 -18.74
CA ARG A 11 18.45 -2.96 -17.86
C ARG A 11 19.72 -2.15 -17.61
N GLU A 12 20.36 -1.67 -18.68
CA GLU A 12 21.75 -1.20 -18.65
C GLU A 12 21.91 0.32 -18.80
N GLY A 13 20.86 1.02 -19.24
CA GLY A 13 20.90 2.46 -19.51
C GLY A 13 21.07 3.31 -18.25
N SER A 14 21.45 4.57 -18.44
CA SER A 14 21.43 5.56 -17.36
C SER A 14 19.98 5.84 -16.91
N ASP A 15 19.77 6.31 -15.68
CA ASP A 15 18.42 6.65 -15.18
C ASP A 15 17.68 7.61 -16.13
N LYS A 16 18.41 8.58 -16.69
CA LYS A 16 17.89 9.53 -17.68
C LYS A 16 17.47 8.85 -18.96
N ASP A 17 18.26 7.91 -19.46
CA ASP A 17 17.93 7.17 -20.68
C ASP A 17 16.74 6.23 -20.44
N LYS A 18 16.73 5.48 -19.34
CA LYS A 18 15.61 4.62 -18.92
C LYS A 18 14.30 5.39 -18.91
N HIS A 19 14.26 6.52 -18.20
CA HIS A 19 13.06 7.35 -18.10
C HIS A 19 12.66 7.94 -19.45
N LYS A 20 13.63 8.45 -20.23
CA LYS A 20 13.36 9.00 -21.56
C LYS A 20 12.76 7.96 -22.50
N VAL A 21 13.31 6.74 -22.54
CA VAL A 21 12.84 5.73 -23.50
C VAL A 21 11.47 5.20 -23.13
N ILE A 22 11.21 4.90 -21.86
CA ILE A 22 9.93 4.31 -21.45
C ILE A 22 8.79 5.33 -21.49
N SER A 23 9.06 6.60 -21.16
CA SER A 23 8.03 7.64 -21.20
C SER A 23 7.58 7.97 -22.63
N ASN A 24 8.45 7.75 -23.63
CA ASN A 24 8.17 8.03 -25.05
C ASN A 24 8.00 6.76 -25.90
N VAL A 25 7.93 5.58 -25.27
CA VAL A 25 7.82 4.34 -26.01
C VAL A 25 6.43 4.24 -26.64
N LYS A 26 6.36 3.74 -27.88
CA LYS A 26 5.09 3.47 -28.53
C LYS A 26 4.35 2.36 -27.80
N LYS A 27 3.01 2.46 -27.73
CA LYS A 27 2.15 1.54 -26.98
C LYS A 27 2.32 0.08 -27.41
N GLU A 28 2.65 -0.19 -28.68
CA GLU A 28 2.82 -1.56 -29.18
C GLU A 28 4.02 -2.29 -28.57
N LEU A 29 5.00 -1.55 -28.04
CA LEU A 29 6.16 -2.14 -27.34
C LEU A 29 5.90 -2.36 -25.85
N LEU A 30 4.82 -1.81 -25.28
CA LEU A 30 4.42 -2.01 -23.88
C LEU A 30 3.68 -3.35 -23.73
N ASN A 31 4.44 -4.44 -23.76
CA ASN A 31 3.91 -5.80 -23.72
C ASN A 31 4.45 -6.60 -22.50
N GLN A 32 4.08 -7.89 -22.43
CA GLN A 32 4.50 -8.79 -21.35
C GLN A 32 6.02 -8.87 -21.16
N GLU A 33 6.80 -8.75 -22.24
CA GLU A 33 8.25 -8.87 -22.14
C GLU A 33 8.86 -7.65 -21.44
N ILE A 34 8.35 -6.44 -21.72
CA ILE A 34 8.76 -5.22 -21.01
C ILE A 34 8.24 -5.23 -19.57
N PHE A 35 7.02 -5.71 -19.35
CA PHE A 35 6.49 -5.92 -18.01
C PHE A 35 7.43 -6.81 -17.18
N ASN A 36 7.86 -7.95 -17.72
CA ASN A 36 8.77 -8.87 -17.04
C ASN A 36 10.14 -8.23 -16.75
N VAL A 37 10.67 -7.41 -17.66
CA VAL A 37 11.91 -6.65 -17.40
C VAL A 37 11.74 -5.70 -16.21
N LEU A 38 10.60 -5.03 -16.08
CA LEU A 38 10.34 -4.18 -14.92
C LEU A 38 10.18 -5.00 -13.63
N ILE A 39 9.55 -6.18 -13.68
CA ILE A 39 9.47 -7.10 -12.53
C ILE A 39 10.86 -7.54 -12.07
N GLU A 40 11.76 -7.91 -12.99
CA GLU A 40 13.16 -8.24 -12.67
C GLU A 40 13.87 -7.09 -11.93
N LEU A 41 13.63 -5.85 -12.36
CA LEU A 41 14.24 -4.66 -11.76
C LEU A 41 13.72 -4.34 -10.35
N LEU A 42 12.64 -4.97 -9.88
CA LEU A 42 12.18 -4.85 -8.48
C LEU A 42 13.17 -5.48 -7.49
N GLU A 43 14.04 -6.38 -7.94
CA GLU A 43 15.05 -7.05 -7.12
C GLU A 43 16.45 -6.42 -7.27
N ASP A 44 16.56 -5.31 -8.02
CA ASP A 44 17.83 -4.63 -8.24
C ASP A 44 18.39 -4.07 -6.92
N SER A 45 19.71 -4.14 -6.73
CA SER A 45 20.37 -3.63 -5.52
C SER A 45 20.23 -2.12 -5.34
N LYS A 46 20.05 -1.36 -6.43
CA LYS A 46 19.89 0.09 -6.41
C LYS A 46 18.41 0.46 -6.23
N TYR A 47 18.11 1.18 -5.16
CA TYR A 47 16.74 1.65 -4.88
C TYR A 47 16.14 2.50 -6.01
N LEU A 48 16.97 3.23 -6.78
CA LEU A 48 16.50 4.01 -7.94
C LEU A 48 15.94 3.12 -9.06
N ASN A 49 16.54 1.96 -9.29
CA ASN A 49 16.05 1.00 -10.28
C ASN A 49 14.73 0.38 -9.82
N ARG A 50 14.64 -0.01 -8.54
CA ARG A 50 13.39 -0.53 -7.96
C ARG A 50 12.27 0.50 -8.02
N PHE A 51 12.55 1.75 -7.64
CA PHE A 51 11.59 2.85 -7.72
C PHE A 51 11.13 3.12 -9.16
N PHE A 52 12.08 3.21 -10.10
CA PHE A 52 11.79 3.37 -11.52
C PHE A 52 10.85 2.26 -12.03
N ALA A 53 11.17 1.01 -11.69
CA ALA A 53 10.42 -0.14 -12.12
C ALA A 53 8.99 -0.13 -11.59
N ILE A 54 8.80 0.00 -10.27
CA ILE A 54 7.46 0.00 -9.69
C ILE A 54 6.62 1.20 -10.14
N TYR A 55 7.24 2.37 -10.31
CA TYR A 55 6.55 3.55 -10.84
C TYR A 55 5.96 3.28 -12.23
N HIS A 56 6.74 2.67 -13.13
CA HIS A 56 6.26 2.38 -14.48
C HIS A 56 5.37 1.14 -14.58
N LEU A 57 5.49 0.18 -13.66
CA LEU A 57 4.51 -0.90 -13.53
C LEU A 57 3.12 -0.35 -13.20
N ILE A 58 3.04 0.62 -12.29
CA ILE A 58 1.79 1.32 -11.94
C ILE A 58 1.28 2.15 -13.13
N ASP A 59 2.14 3.00 -13.70
CA ASP A 59 1.76 3.98 -14.74
C ASP A 59 1.35 3.31 -16.07
N LYS A 60 2.07 2.27 -16.49
CA LYS A 60 1.94 1.71 -17.85
C LYS A 60 1.41 0.29 -17.91
N PHE A 61 1.42 -0.43 -16.78
CA PHE A 61 1.10 -1.86 -16.74
C PHE A 61 0.11 -2.23 -15.63
N SER A 62 -0.75 -1.29 -15.22
CA SER A 62 -1.77 -1.54 -14.20
C SER A 62 -2.68 -2.73 -14.53
N ASP A 63 -3.04 -2.93 -15.80
CA ASP A 63 -3.84 -4.09 -16.24
C ASP A 63 -3.09 -5.42 -16.12
N PHE A 64 -1.76 -5.42 -16.28
CA PHE A 64 -0.93 -6.61 -16.05
C PHE A 64 -0.81 -6.89 -14.55
N LEU A 65 -0.70 -5.85 -13.72
CA LEU A 65 -0.70 -5.97 -12.26
C LEU A 65 -2.02 -6.58 -11.74
N LYS A 66 -3.18 -6.11 -12.23
CA LYS A 66 -4.50 -6.67 -11.87
C LYS A 66 -4.61 -8.17 -12.16
N ASN A 67 -3.98 -8.63 -13.24
CA ASN A 67 -4.01 -10.03 -13.68
C ASN A 67 -2.77 -10.83 -13.25
N SER A 68 -1.99 -10.29 -12.32
CA SER A 68 -0.72 -10.88 -11.89
C SER A 68 -0.90 -12.23 -11.19
N ASN A 69 0.15 -13.06 -11.25
CA ASN A 69 0.23 -14.33 -10.52
C ASN A 69 0.81 -14.14 -9.12
N GLU A 70 0.81 -15.20 -8.30
CA GLU A 70 1.31 -15.14 -6.93
C GLU A 70 2.79 -14.73 -6.83
N SER A 71 3.62 -15.09 -7.82
CA SER A 71 5.03 -14.67 -7.84
C SER A 71 5.14 -13.15 -7.88
N ILE A 72 4.42 -12.49 -8.79
CA ILE A 72 4.44 -11.02 -8.90
C ILE A 72 3.88 -10.37 -7.63
N VAL A 73 2.83 -10.94 -7.03
CA VAL A 73 2.31 -10.48 -5.74
C VAL A 73 3.40 -10.52 -4.67
N ASN A 74 4.18 -11.60 -4.60
CA ASN A 74 5.31 -11.72 -3.66
C ASN A 74 6.41 -10.69 -3.95
N ASN A 75 6.77 -10.46 -5.21
CA ASN A 75 7.76 -9.45 -5.59
C ASN A 75 7.34 -8.06 -5.11
N VAL A 76 6.08 -7.66 -5.34
CA VAL A 76 5.57 -6.36 -4.90
C VAL A 76 5.43 -6.29 -3.37
N PHE A 77 4.98 -7.37 -2.73
CA PHE A 77 4.87 -7.44 -1.27
C PHE A 77 6.21 -7.22 -0.56
N ASN A 78 7.29 -7.82 -1.07
CA ASN A 78 8.63 -7.68 -0.49
C ASN A 78 9.12 -6.22 -0.46
N LEU A 79 8.65 -5.38 -1.39
CA LEU A 79 8.99 -3.95 -1.45
C LEU A 79 8.36 -3.12 -0.32
N LEU A 80 7.41 -3.66 0.44
CA LEU A 80 6.91 -3.01 1.67
C LEU A 80 7.99 -2.85 2.75
N PHE A 81 9.05 -3.64 2.64
CA PHE A 81 10.17 -3.68 3.57
C PHE A 81 11.44 -3.04 2.97
N ASP A 82 11.29 -2.26 1.90
CA ASP A 82 12.40 -1.51 1.32
C ASP A 82 12.87 -0.39 2.26
N ASP A 83 14.18 -0.18 2.35
CA ASP A 83 14.78 0.92 3.11
C ASP A 83 14.43 2.29 2.52
N PHE A 84 14.15 2.35 1.21
CA PHE A 84 13.82 3.58 0.52
C PHE A 84 12.30 3.83 0.51
N TYR A 85 11.86 4.78 1.35
CA TYR A 85 10.44 5.09 1.53
C TYR A 85 9.64 5.32 0.23
N PRO A 86 10.14 6.00 -0.81
CA PRO A 86 9.41 6.12 -2.07
C PRO A 86 9.11 4.79 -2.78
N VAL A 87 9.93 3.74 -2.59
CA VAL A 87 9.61 2.39 -3.09
C VAL A 87 8.46 1.80 -2.28
N VAL A 88 8.50 1.90 -0.95
CA VAL A 88 7.44 1.43 -0.06
C VAL A 88 6.09 2.10 -0.39
N ASP A 89 6.08 3.41 -0.63
CA ASP A 89 4.88 4.14 -1.02
C ASP A 89 4.27 3.60 -2.32
N ARG A 90 5.11 3.35 -3.33
CA ARG A 90 4.66 2.75 -4.59
C ARG A 90 4.25 1.29 -4.43
N ALA A 91 4.88 0.53 -3.53
CA ALA A 91 4.47 -0.83 -3.21
C ALA A 91 3.05 -0.90 -2.64
N ASN A 92 2.70 0.01 -1.72
CA ASN A 92 1.32 0.13 -1.23
C ASN A 92 0.33 0.34 -2.38
N TRP A 93 0.66 1.23 -3.33
CA TRP A 93 -0.20 1.49 -4.48
C TRP A 93 -0.27 0.31 -5.45
N ALA A 94 0.85 -0.34 -5.76
CA ALA A 94 0.86 -1.50 -6.64
C ALA A 94 0.03 -2.67 -6.04
N LEU A 95 0.12 -2.93 -4.74
CA LEU A 95 -0.72 -3.93 -4.05
C LEU A 95 -2.21 -3.58 -4.13
N SER A 96 -2.55 -2.30 -4.03
CA SER A 96 -3.93 -1.80 -4.24
C SER A 96 -4.43 -2.12 -5.66
N ILE A 97 -3.58 -1.97 -6.69
CA ILE A 97 -3.93 -2.32 -8.08
C ILE A 97 -4.08 -3.84 -8.27
N ILE A 98 -3.22 -4.63 -7.62
CA ILE A 98 -3.29 -6.10 -7.65
C ILE A 98 -4.60 -6.60 -7.01
N GLY A 99 -5.13 -5.89 -6.02
CA GLY A 99 -6.44 -6.18 -5.44
C GLY A 99 -6.44 -7.44 -4.56
N ASP A 100 -7.48 -8.27 -4.68
CA ASP A 100 -7.78 -9.34 -3.72
C ASP A 100 -6.63 -10.33 -3.47
N LYS A 101 -5.83 -10.65 -4.50
CA LYS A 101 -4.66 -11.53 -4.34
C LYS A 101 -3.60 -10.91 -3.42
N ALA A 102 -3.42 -9.59 -3.49
CA ALA A 102 -2.55 -8.88 -2.57
C ALA A 102 -3.13 -8.86 -1.15
N LEU A 103 -4.46 -8.70 -1.01
CA LEU A 103 -5.10 -8.77 0.30
C LEU A 103 -4.95 -10.15 0.95
N ASP A 104 -5.10 -11.24 0.19
CA ASP A 104 -4.87 -12.60 0.69
C ASP A 104 -3.45 -12.77 1.22
N LYS A 105 -2.45 -12.29 0.46
CA LYS A 105 -1.05 -12.28 0.88
C LYS A 105 -0.84 -11.44 2.15
N LEU A 106 -1.33 -10.20 2.16
CA LEU A 106 -1.22 -9.29 3.32
C LEU A 106 -1.83 -9.91 4.57
N THR A 107 -3.02 -10.51 4.45
CA THR A 107 -3.73 -11.18 5.54
C THR A 107 -2.91 -12.35 6.09
N LYS A 108 -2.44 -13.24 5.21
CA LYS A 108 -1.63 -14.40 5.60
C LYS A 108 -0.36 -13.99 6.34
N GLU A 109 0.37 -13.02 5.79
CA GLU A 109 1.65 -12.58 6.36
C GLU A 109 1.45 -11.79 7.67
N TYR A 110 0.35 -11.05 7.80
CA TYR A 110 0.02 -10.30 9.02
C TYR A 110 0.04 -11.18 10.27
N TYR A 111 -0.60 -12.35 10.22
CA TYR A 111 -0.76 -13.21 11.39
C TYR A 111 0.50 -13.97 11.81
N ILE A 112 1.53 -14.02 10.97
CA ILE A 112 2.81 -14.67 11.26
C ILE A 112 3.98 -13.68 11.41
N ALA A 113 3.74 -12.40 11.12
CA ALA A 113 4.74 -11.34 11.13
C ALA A 113 5.11 -10.87 12.55
N THR A 114 6.32 -10.31 12.67
CA THR A 114 6.73 -9.49 13.81
C THR A 114 5.90 -8.20 13.87
N ASP A 115 5.84 -7.53 15.03
CA ASP A 115 5.09 -6.27 15.17
C ASP A 115 5.57 -5.16 14.22
N GLU A 116 6.87 -5.13 13.93
CA GLU A 116 7.45 -4.22 12.95
C GLU A 116 6.89 -4.50 11.53
N ASN A 117 6.87 -5.76 11.13
CA ASN A 117 6.35 -6.14 9.82
C ASN A 117 4.83 -5.96 9.73
N LYS A 118 4.11 -6.26 10.81
CA LYS A 118 2.67 -5.97 10.93
C LYS A 118 2.40 -4.48 10.71
N THR A 119 3.27 -3.59 11.18
CA THR A 119 3.11 -2.15 10.97
C THR A 119 3.14 -1.79 9.49
N ARG A 120 4.06 -2.37 8.70
CA ARG A 120 4.13 -2.17 7.24
C ARG A 120 2.88 -2.71 6.55
N ILE A 121 2.45 -3.91 6.94
CA ILE A 121 1.26 -4.56 6.39
C ILE A 121 0.00 -3.75 6.69
N ILE A 122 -0.17 -3.22 7.91
CA ILE A 122 -1.32 -2.39 8.26
C ILE A 122 -1.41 -1.12 7.43
N ILE A 123 -0.28 -0.49 7.10
CA ILE A 123 -0.28 0.68 6.20
C ILE A 123 -0.72 0.27 4.79
N ALA A 124 -0.23 -0.86 4.27
CA ALA A 124 -0.62 -1.36 2.95
C ALA A 124 -2.11 -1.74 2.89
N VAL A 125 -2.61 -2.42 3.92
CA VAL A 125 -4.03 -2.75 4.09
C VAL A 125 -4.85 -1.46 4.24
N GLY A 126 -4.42 -0.53 5.08
CA GLY A 126 -5.10 0.73 5.34
C GLY A 126 -5.27 1.59 4.09
N ARG A 127 -4.20 1.72 3.28
CA ARG A 127 -4.18 2.55 2.06
C ARG A 127 -4.64 1.82 0.80
N GLY A 128 -4.83 0.51 0.87
CA GLY A 128 -5.24 -0.31 -0.27
C GLY A 128 -6.73 -0.18 -0.58
N ASN A 129 -7.07 -0.21 -1.88
CA ASN A 129 -8.44 -0.19 -2.36
C ASN A 129 -8.98 -1.62 -2.47
N PHE A 130 -9.52 -2.09 -1.37
CA PHE A 130 -10.19 -3.39 -1.27
C PHE A 130 -11.67 -3.23 -0.96
N SER A 131 -12.35 -2.33 -1.67
CA SER A 131 -13.74 -1.93 -1.37
C SER A 131 -14.71 -3.11 -1.27
N HIS A 132 -14.60 -4.12 -2.12
CA HIS A 132 -15.44 -5.34 -2.06
C HIS A 132 -15.08 -6.30 -0.91
N ARG A 133 -13.92 -6.13 -0.26
CA ARG A 133 -13.44 -6.92 0.88
C ARG A 133 -13.15 -6.05 2.11
N SER A 134 -13.96 -4.99 2.26
CA SER A 134 -13.89 -4.02 3.35
C SER A 134 -13.81 -4.69 4.73
N LYS A 135 -14.58 -5.77 4.94
CA LYS A 135 -14.60 -6.54 6.19
C LYS A 135 -13.29 -7.21 6.53
N ASP A 136 -12.69 -7.92 5.57
CA ASP A 136 -11.45 -8.67 5.78
C ASP A 136 -10.30 -7.72 6.15
N ARG A 137 -10.23 -6.61 5.43
CA ARG A 137 -9.28 -5.54 5.72
C ARG A 137 -9.54 -4.90 7.09
N LEU A 138 -10.79 -4.56 7.41
CA LEU A 138 -11.14 -4.00 8.73
C LEU A 138 -10.83 -4.99 9.84
N HIS A 139 -10.96 -6.29 9.62
CA HIS A 139 -10.58 -7.30 10.59
C HIS A 139 -9.09 -7.21 10.97
N ILE A 140 -8.19 -7.06 9.99
CA ILE A 140 -6.75 -6.84 10.22
C ILE A 140 -6.51 -5.55 11.01
N LEU A 141 -7.14 -4.45 10.61
CA LEU A 141 -6.97 -3.16 11.29
C LEU A 141 -7.51 -3.20 12.73
N LEU A 142 -8.65 -3.86 12.95
CA LEU A 142 -9.26 -4.04 14.26
C LEU A 142 -8.48 -5.02 15.15
N ASP A 143 -7.71 -5.92 14.57
CA ASP A 143 -6.75 -6.74 15.31
C ASP A 143 -5.55 -5.89 15.76
N GLY A 144 -5.04 -5.04 14.87
CA GLY A 144 -3.90 -4.17 15.16
C GLY A 144 -4.14 -3.17 16.29
N ILE A 145 -5.36 -2.64 16.45
CA ILE A 145 -5.72 -1.77 17.58
C ILE A 145 -5.73 -2.49 18.95
N LYS A 146 -5.72 -3.82 18.98
CA LYS A 146 -5.66 -4.64 20.20
C LYS A 146 -4.24 -5.05 20.59
N SER A 147 -3.25 -4.78 19.73
CA SER A 147 -1.85 -5.17 19.98
C SER A 147 -1.27 -4.48 21.21
N GLU A 148 -0.36 -5.10 21.95
CA GLU A 148 0.36 -4.39 23.03
C GLU A 148 1.36 -3.35 22.47
N ASN A 149 1.72 -3.47 21.19
CA ASN A 149 2.63 -2.56 20.53
C ASN A 149 1.93 -1.22 20.23
N LYS A 150 2.38 -0.15 20.90
CA LYS A 150 1.81 1.21 20.76
C LYS A 150 1.86 1.73 19.33
N GLN A 151 2.94 1.47 18.59
CA GLN A 151 3.09 1.93 17.20
C GLN A 151 2.09 1.22 16.28
N LEU A 152 1.93 -0.09 16.46
CA LEU A 152 0.96 -0.88 15.69
C LEU A 152 -0.47 -0.41 15.99
N ARG A 153 -0.82 -0.23 17.27
CA ARG A 153 -2.11 0.31 17.69
C ARG A 153 -2.41 1.66 17.08
N PHE A 154 -1.46 2.60 17.16
CA PHE A 154 -1.62 3.94 16.63
C PHE A 154 -1.80 3.93 15.10
N ASN A 155 -0.96 3.18 14.37
CA ASN A 155 -1.07 3.09 12.92
C ASN A 155 -2.41 2.46 12.51
N SER A 156 -2.84 1.40 13.19
CA SER A 156 -4.14 0.78 12.95
C SER A 156 -5.28 1.77 13.14
N MET A 157 -5.24 2.53 14.24
CA MET A 157 -6.22 3.57 14.53
C MET A 157 -6.23 4.65 13.43
N ARG A 158 -5.06 5.15 13.04
CA ARG A 158 -4.90 6.17 11.99
C ARG A 158 -5.49 5.70 10.67
N GLU A 159 -5.17 4.47 10.25
CA GLU A 159 -5.67 3.92 9.00
C GLU A 159 -7.19 3.68 9.09
N ILE A 160 -7.75 3.22 10.21
CA ILE A 160 -9.21 3.12 10.37
C ILE A 160 -9.86 4.49 10.20
N ILE A 161 -9.37 5.52 10.90
CA ILE A 161 -9.89 6.89 10.84
C ILE A 161 -9.90 7.41 9.39
N ALA A 162 -8.79 7.27 8.68
CA ALA A 162 -8.65 7.74 7.30
C ALA A 162 -9.71 7.12 6.38
N ASN A 163 -10.13 5.90 6.66
CA ASN A 163 -11.05 5.14 5.82
C ASN A 163 -12.52 5.19 6.27
N THR A 164 -12.80 5.58 7.53
CA THR A 164 -14.17 5.72 8.04
C THR A 164 -14.69 7.16 8.00
N GLN A 165 -13.81 8.16 7.81
CA GLN A 165 -14.20 9.58 7.83
C GLN A 165 -14.71 10.13 6.49
N GLN A 166 -14.67 9.36 5.40
CA GLN A 166 -15.07 9.83 4.08
C GLN A 166 -16.38 9.18 3.62
N LYS A 167 -17.43 10.01 3.48
CA LYS A 167 -18.56 9.77 2.57
C LYS A 167 -18.16 10.27 1.17
N SER A 168 -17.09 9.75 0.60
CA SER A 168 -16.68 10.17 -0.75
C SER A 168 -17.25 9.21 -1.79
N ILE A 169 -17.61 9.74 -2.95
CA ILE A 169 -18.07 8.97 -4.12
C ILE A 169 -16.83 8.43 -4.88
N ASN A 170 -15.68 8.34 -4.21
CA ASN A 170 -14.45 7.92 -4.84
C ASN A 170 -14.42 6.39 -4.88
N GLU A 171 -14.07 5.82 -6.02
CA GLU A 171 -13.87 4.37 -6.19
C GLU A 171 -12.75 3.82 -5.29
N TRP A 172 -11.94 4.72 -4.71
CA TRP A 172 -10.87 4.45 -3.74
C TRP A 172 -11.35 4.52 -2.28
N ASP A 173 -12.62 4.85 -2.02
CA ASP A 173 -13.22 4.73 -0.69
C ASP A 173 -13.38 3.25 -0.36
N SER A 174 -12.69 2.86 0.70
CA SER A 174 -12.37 1.48 0.97
C SER A 174 -13.40 0.78 1.86
N ILE A 175 -14.48 1.46 2.25
CA ILE A 175 -15.58 0.90 3.05
C ILE A 175 -16.91 1.23 2.36
N SER A 176 -17.30 0.39 1.41
CA SER A 176 -18.61 0.47 0.73
C SER A 176 -19.62 -0.56 1.26
N ASP A 177 -19.19 -1.47 2.13
CA ASP A 177 -20.04 -2.50 2.73
C ASP A 177 -20.94 -1.91 3.82
N THR A 178 -22.23 -1.79 3.52
CA THR A 178 -23.25 -1.22 4.39
C THR A 178 -23.60 -2.07 5.62
N SER A 179 -23.10 -3.31 5.70
CA SER A 179 -23.28 -4.16 6.88
C SER A 179 -22.23 -3.93 7.97
N ILE A 180 -21.28 -3.04 7.73
CA ILE A 180 -20.27 -2.65 8.71
C ILE A 180 -20.84 -1.58 9.63
N ASP A 181 -20.85 -1.89 10.93
CA ASP A 181 -21.26 -0.94 11.97
C ASP A 181 -20.14 0.09 12.22
N LEU A 182 -20.24 1.21 11.51
CA LEU A 182 -19.29 2.31 11.64
C LEU A 182 -19.35 2.97 13.03
N ASP A 183 -20.50 2.93 13.71
CA ASP A 183 -20.65 3.50 15.05
C ASP A 183 -19.89 2.65 16.08
N GLU A 184 -19.99 1.32 15.98
CA GLU A 184 -19.22 0.40 16.83
C GLU A 184 -17.69 0.60 16.62
N ILE A 185 -17.26 0.73 15.37
CA ILE A 185 -15.85 1.00 15.05
C ILE A 185 -15.44 2.35 15.63
N HIS A 186 -16.26 3.38 15.46
CA HIS A 186 -16.00 4.72 15.98
C HIS A 186 -15.81 4.71 17.50
N MET A 187 -16.68 4.01 18.23
CA MET A 187 -16.58 3.89 19.69
C MET A 187 -15.27 3.24 20.14
N LYS A 188 -14.78 2.21 19.43
CA LYS A 188 -13.47 1.60 19.72
C LYS A 188 -12.32 2.58 19.49
N ILE A 189 -12.39 3.33 18.40
CA ILE A 189 -11.36 4.32 18.03
C ILE A 189 -11.31 5.48 19.03
N LEU A 190 -12.45 5.98 19.50
CA LEU A 190 -12.53 7.04 20.51
C LEU A 190 -11.77 6.69 21.79
N LEU A 191 -11.88 5.45 22.27
CA LEU A 191 -11.18 5.00 23.48
C LEU A 191 -9.66 5.05 23.30
N ILE A 192 -9.18 4.61 22.14
CA ILE A 192 -7.75 4.58 21.82
C ILE A 192 -7.21 6.00 21.60
N ALA A 193 -7.95 6.85 20.88
CA ALA A 193 -7.53 8.23 20.66
C ALA A 193 -7.39 8.99 21.99
N LYS A 194 -8.30 8.77 22.96
CA LYS A 194 -8.22 9.35 24.31
C LYS A 194 -6.98 8.88 25.08
N GLU A 195 -6.54 7.65 24.89
CA GLU A 195 -5.28 7.18 25.48
C GLU A 195 -4.09 7.94 24.89
N PHE A 196 -4.05 8.05 23.55
CA PHE A 196 -2.94 8.66 22.83
C PHE A 196 -2.82 10.19 22.99
N THR A 197 -3.81 10.90 23.54
CA THR A 197 -3.64 12.33 23.91
C THR A 197 -2.60 12.53 25.02
N ASN A 198 -2.27 11.47 25.76
CA ASN A 198 -1.24 11.47 26.80
C ASN A 198 0.10 10.91 26.30
N SER A 199 0.26 10.69 25.00
CA SER A 199 1.52 10.23 24.40
C SER A 199 2.64 11.25 24.59
N GLU A 200 3.86 10.76 24.81
CA GLU A 200 5.09 11.57 24.78
C GLU A 200 5.51 11.94 23.35
N ASP A 201 5.05 11.17 22.36
CA ASP A 201 5.21 11.50 20.94
C ASP A 201 4.19 12.57 20.53
N ASP A 202 4.70 13.76 20.18
CA ASP A 202 3.91 14.93 19.80
C ASP A 202 3.04 14.67 18.57
N TYR A 203 3.51 13.89 17.59
CA TYR A 203 2.74 13.59 16.39
C TYR A 203 1.53 12.70 16.74
N VAL A 204 1.75 11.66 17.53
CA VAL A 204 0.69 10.76 18.02
C VAL A 204 -0.34 11.53 18.85
N LYS A 205 0.13 12.38 19.76
CA LYS A 205 -0.71 13.22 20.62
C LYS A 205 -1.54 14.21 19.81
N ASN A 206 -0.92 14.94 18.89
CA ASN A 206 -1.60 15.96 18.08
C ASN A 206 -2.64 15.32 17.16
N PHE A 207 -2.28 14.22 16.48
CA PHE A 207 -3.21 13.50 15.60
C PHE A 207 -4.46 13.03 16.38
N SER A 208 -4.25 12.46 17.56
CA SER A 208 -5.35 11.92 18.39
C SER A 208 -6.22 13.03 18.97
N SER A 209 -5.61 14.15 19.39
CA SER A 209 -6.33 15.33 19.89
C SER A 209 -7.17 15.98 18.80
N GLU A 210 -6.63 16.11 17.59
CA GLU A 210 -7.34 16.64 16.42
C GLU A 210 -8.52 15.75 16.05
N TYR A 211 -8.33 14.43 16.00
CA TYR A 211 -9.43 13.49 15.78
C TYR A 211 -10.56 13.69 16.79
N LEU A 212 -10.24 13.75 18.10
CA LEU A 212 -11.23 13.96 19.16
C LEU A 212 -11.98 15.29 19.03
N SER A 213 -11.31 16.38 18.62
CA SER A 213 -11.98 17.67 18.41
C SER A 213 -12.98 17.67 17.26
N ARG A 214 -12.78 16.80 16.25
CA ARG A 214 -13.67 16.70 15.09
C ARG A 214 -14.94 15.90 15.39
N VAL A 215 -14.88 14.98 16.35
CA VAL A 215 -15.94 14.00 16.65
C VAL A 215 -16.69 14.32 17.95
N GLY A 216 -16.13 15.18 18.80
CA GLY A 216 -16.72 15.64 20.06
C GLY A 216 -17.62 16.88 19.95
N ASN A 217 -17.94 17.33 18.74
CA ASN A 217 -18.92 18.40 18.46
C ASN A 217 -20.20 17.82 17.85
#